data_AF-J3IXJ4-F1
#
_entry.id   AF-J3IXJ4-F1
#
_cell.length_a   1.000
_cell.length_b   1.000
_cell.length_c   1.000
_cell.angle_alpha   90.00
_cell.angle_beta   90.00
_cell.angle_gamma   90.00
#
_symmetry.space_group_name_H-M   'P 1'
#
loop_
_entity.id
_entity.type
_entity.pdbx_description
1 polymer ?
#
loop_
_entity_poly.entity_id
_entity_poly.type
_entity_poly.pdbx_seq_one_letter_code
_entity_poly.pdbx_strand_id
1 'polypeptide(L)'
;MVPANTASKVVYFATILVAQNLKVAALLDSDNAGDQAAKQEVLVHRLGAKKILRTTDFTNPTIARAEIEDLVRATLINVAKTELQWDIEAEATAASDRPIVDIFTKKYGNAFSKYKLSKAFLRWARDHSVDDLSADEIANCSNLITAINNALK
;
A
#
# COMPACT_ATOMS: atom_id res chain seq x y z
N MET A 1 -5.53 25.96 -14.35
CA MET A 1 -5.93 25.01 -13.28
C MET A 1 -5.79 23.60 -13.83
N VAL A 2 -4.81 22.82 -13.38
CA VAL A 2 -4.71 21.41 -13.79
C VAL A 2 -5.62 20.60 -12.88
N PRO A 3 -6.65 19.89 -13.39
CA PRO A 3 -7.48 19.03 -12.57
C PRO A 3 -6.60 17.90 -12.01
N ALA A 4 -6.42 17.91 -10.70
CA ALA A 4 -5.56 17.00 -9.98
C ALA A 4 -6.24 15.63 -9.83
N ASN A 5 -6.34 14.87 -10.93
CA ASN A 5 -6.49 13.42 -10.83
C ASN A 5 -5.28 12.88 -10.03
N THR A 6 -5.47 11.91 -9.14
CA THR A 6 -4.51 11.47 -8.13
C THR A 6 -3.11 11.22 -8.70
N ALA A 7 -3.05 10.63 -9.90
CA ALA A 7 -1.82 10.41 -10.66
C ALA A 7 -1.02 11.70 -10.96
N SER A 8 -1.70 12.78 -11.36
CA SER A 8 -1.07 14.06 -11.70
C SER A 8 -0.38 14.72 -10.49
N LYS A 9 -0.85 14.47 -9.26
CA LYS A 9 -0.18 14.95 -8.04
C LYS A 9 1.16 14.23 -7.82
N VAL A 10 1.19 12.91 -8.00
CA VAL A 10 2.42 12.12 -7.86
C VAL A 10 3.46 12.57 -8.88
N VAL A 11 3.06 12.77 -10.14
CA VAL A 11 3.96 13.27 -11.20
C VAL A 11 4.50 14.67 -10.90
N TYR A 12 3.66 15.56 -10.39
CA TYR A 12 4.06 16.91 -10.02
C TYR A 12 5.15 16.90 -8.92
N PHE A 13 4.91 16.19 -7.81
CA PHE A 13 5.90 16.10 -6.73
C PHE A 13 7.17 15.39 -7.17
N ALA A 14 7.06 14.28 -7.92
CA ALA A 14 8.22 13.59 -8.47
C ALA A 14 9.08 14.52 -9.34
N THR A 15 8.45 15.36 -10.16
CA THR A 15 9.16 16.32 -11.03
C THR A 15 9.91 17.37 -10.21
N ILE A 16 9.29 17.94 -9.17
CA ILE A 16 9.93 18.93 -8.30
C ILE A 16 11.10 18.33 -7.54
N LEU A 17 10.92 17.15 -6.94
CA LEU A 17 11.96 16.50 -6.13
C LEU A 17 13.16 16.10 -6.99
N VAL A 18 12.93 15.59 -8.20
CA VAL A 18 14.00 15.30 -9.17
C VAL A 18 14.72 16.57 -9.59
N ALA A 19 14.00 17.67 -9.84
CA ALA A 19 14.60 18.96 -10.18
C ALA A 19 15.47 19.54 -9.04
N GLN A 20 15.24 19.12 -7.79
CA GLN A 20 16.06 19.44 -6.63
C GLN A 20 17.23 18.47 -6.42
N ASN A 21 17.58 17.65 -7.42
CA ASN A 21 18.65 16.64 -7.36
C ASN A 21 18.45 15.58 -6.25
N LEU A 22 17.21 15.32 -5.84
CA LEU A 22 16.90 14.25 -4.89
C LEU A 22 16.73 12.91 -5.62
N LYS A 23 17.05 11.83 -4.91
CA LYS A 23 16.76 10.47 -5.38
C LYS A 23 15.29 10.16 -5.07
N VAL A 24 14.52 9.86 -6.11
CA VAL A 24 13.07 9.69 -6.01
C VAL A 24 12.67 8.32 -6.55
N ALA A 25 11.82 7.62 -5.81
CA ALA A 25 11.09 6.44 -6.25
C ALA A 25 9.60 6.64 -5.95
N ALA A 26 8.72 6.09 -6.78
CA ALA A 26 7.29 6.15 -6.59
C ALA A 26 6.77 4.75 -6.22
N LEU A 27 6.16 4.63 -5.05
CA LEU A 27 5.41 3.44 -4.64
C LEU A 27 3.93 3.69 -4.92
N LEU A 28 3.32 2.81 -5.72
CA LEU A 28 1.94 2.95 -6.17
C LEU A 28 1.16 1.69 -5.81
N ASP A 29 -0.03 1.89 -5.25
CA ASP A 29 -1.02 0.83 -5.10
C ASP A 29 -1.31 0.20 -6.46
N SER A 30 -1.65 -1.09 -6.46
CA SER A 30 -1.99 -1.81 -7.68
C SER A 30 -3.46 -1.70 -8.07
N ASP A 31 -4.05 -0.54 -7.79
CA ASP A 31 -5.39 -0.19 -8.17
C ASP A 31 -5.41 0.57 -9.52
N ASN A 32 -6.61 0.98 -9.96
CA ASN A 32 -6.75 1.71 -11.21
C ASN A 32 -6.01 3.07 -11.15
N ALA A 33 -5.98 3.75 -10.00
CA ALA A 33 -5.31 5.04 -9.89
C ALA A 33 -3.78 4.90 -10.02
N GLY A 34 -3.20 3.89 -9.37
CA GLY A 34 -1.78 3.55 -9.48
C GLY A 34 -1.40 3.06 -10.88
N ASP A 35 -2.28 2.31 -11.57
CA ASP A 35 -2.11 1.96 -12.98
C ASP A 35 -2.05 3.18 -13.89
N GLN A 36 -2.96 4.13 -13.72
CA GLN A 36 -2.95 5.37 -14.49
C GLN A 36 -1.69 6.18 -14.20
N ALA A 37 -1.23 6.23 -12.94
CA ALA A 37 0.00 6.91 -12.55
C ALA A 37 1.25 6.26 -13.18
N ALA A 38 1.36 4.92 -13.08
CA ALA A 38 2.50 4.17 -13.60
C ALA A 38 2.62 4.24 -15.13
N LYS A 39 1.52 4.47 -15.85
CA LYS A 39 1.48 4.60 -17.31
C LYS A 39 1.68 6.04 -17.79
N GLN A 40 1.74 7.05 -16.91
CA GLN A 40 1.99 8.41 -17.34
C GLN A 40 3.40 8.53 -17.91
N GLU A 41 3.51 8.84 -19.21
CA GLU A 41 4.79 8.97 -19.91
C GLU A 41 5.75 9.93 -19.19
N VAL A 42 5.23 11.02 -18.62
CA VAL A 42 6.02 11.98 -17.86
C VAL A 42 6.66 11.34 -16.63
N LEU A 43 5.91 10.52 -15.87
CA LEU A 43 6.44 9.83 -14.69
C LEU A 43 7.49 8.79 -15.06
N VAL A 44 7.18 7.96 -16.07
CA VAL A 44 8.07 6.91 -16.57
C VAL A 44 9.36 7.50 -17.12
N HIS A 45 9.27 8.58 -17.89
CA HIS A 45 10.43 9.28 -18.45
C HIS A 45 11.29 9.94 -17.37
N ARG A 46 10.66 10.51 -16.31
CA ARG A 46 11.38 11.20 -15.23
C ARG A 46 12.07 10.25 -14.25
N LEU A 47 11.39 9.20 -13.81
CA LEU A 47 11.90 8.29 -12.78
C LEU A 47 12.61 7.07 -13.38
N GLY A 48 12.25 6.68 -14.61
CA GLY A 48 12.59 5.39 -15.18
C GLY A 48 11.75 4.28 -14.58
N ALA A 49 11.40 3.26 -15.40
CA ALA A 49 10.53 2.16 -14.98
C ALA A 49 11.00 1.45 -13.69
N LYS A 50 12.32 1.35 -13.48
CA LYS A 50 12.91 0.69 -12.29
C LYS A 50 12.63 1.41 -10.97
N LYS A 51 12.23 2.68 -11.00
CA LYS A 51 11.92 3.47 -9.79
C LYS A 51 10.42 3.62 -9.54
N ILE A 52 9.60 2.91 -10.31
CA ILE A 52 8.17 2.82 -10.11
C ILE A 52 7.91 1.42 -9.53
N LEU A 53 7.56 1.38 -8.25
CA LEU A 53 7.31 0.16 -7.49
C LEU A 53 5.80 -0.05 -7.35
N ARG A 54 5.34 -1.30 -7.48
CA ARG A 54 3.93 -1.69 -7.40
C ARG A 54 3.69 -2.59 -6.21
N THR A 55 2.63 -2.35 -5.44
CA THR A 55 2.39 -3.10 -4.20
C THR A 55 2.20 -4.60 -4.42
N THR A 56 1.61 -5.00 -5.55
CA THR A 56 1.47 -6.41 -5.99
C THR A 56 2.78 -7.19 -5.96
N ASP A 57 3.91 -6.53 -6.24
CA ASP A 57 5.21 -7.17 -6.37
C ASP A 57 5.79 -7.59 -5.01
N PHE A 58 5.16 -7.13 -3.91
CA PHE A 58 5.62 -7.32 -2.54
C PHE A 58 4.64 -8.07 -1.66
N THR A 59 3.51 -8.55 -2.19
CA THR A 59 2.54 -9.37 -1.45
C THR A 59 2.78 -10.85 -1.67
N ASN A 60 2.81 -11.62 -0.58
CA ASN A 60 2.80 -13.08 -0.58
C ASN A 60 1.58 -13.60 0.22
N PRO A 61 0.64 -14.33 -0.40
CA PRO A 61 0.52 -14.61 -1.84
C PRO A 61 0.26 -13.33 -2.66
N THR A 62 0.52 -13.38 -3.97
CA THR A 62 0.31 -12.22 -4.86
C THR A 62 -1.17 -11.85 -4.94
N ILE A 63 -1.50 -10.61 -4.58
CA ILE A 63 -2.86 -10.04 -4.69
C ILE A 63 -2.88 -9.09 -5.89
N ALA A 64 -3.61 -9.43 -6.94
CA ALA A 64 -3.54 -8.73 -8.24
C ALA A 64 -3.85 -7.22 -8.18
N ARG A 65 -4.63 -6.79 -7.19
CA ARG A 65 -5.00 -5.38 -6.97
C ARG A 65 -4.54 -4.86 -5.61
N ALA A 66 -3.43 -5.39 -5.11
CA ALA A 66 -2.95 -5.10 -3.76
C ALA A 66 -2.81 -3.59 -3.51
N GLU A 67 -3.27 -3.16 -2.34
CA GLU A 67 -2.98 -1.85 -1.77
C GLU A 67 -1.92 -2.01 -0.68
N ILE A 68 -1.28 -0.92 -0.25
CA ILE A 68 -0.21 -0.95 0.75
C ILE A 68 -0.60 -1.68 2.05
N GLU A 69 -1.89 -1.64 2.41
CA GLU A 69 -2.47 -2.34 3.54
C GLU A 69 -2.29 -3.86 3.46
N ASP A 70 -2.24 -4.43 2.26
CA ASP A 70 -2.10 -5.88 2.06
C ASP A 70 -0.72 -6.41 2.47
N LEU A 71 0.28 -5.54 2.67
CA LEU A 71 1.60 -5.95 3.19
C LEU A 71 1.55 -6.40 4.66
N VAL A 72 0.58 -5.90 5.43
CA VAL A 72 0.40 -6.14 6.87
C VAL A 72 -1.00 -6.70 7.17
N ARG A 73 -1.47 -7.60 6.30
CA ARG A 73 -2.85 -8.06 6.27
C ARG A 73 -3.30 -8.75 7.55
N ALA A 74 -2.51 -9.67 8.09
CA ALA A 74 -2.86 -10.43 9.28
C ALA A 74 -2.97 -9.52 10.51
N THR A 75 -2.03 -8.58 10.60
CA THR A 75 -2.00 -7.57 11.64
C THR A 75 -3.22 -6.64 11.56
N LEU A 76 -3.58 -6.17 10.37
CA LEU A 76 -4.77 -5.33 10.19
C LEU A 76 -6.07 -6.07 10.55
N ILE A 77 -6.19 -7.36 10.24
CA ILE A 77 -7.35 -8.17 10.65
C ILE A 77 -7.43 -8.22 12.19
N ASN A 78 -6.31 -8.52 12.86
CA ASN A 78 -6.26 -8.57 14.33
C ASN A 78 -6.58 -7.21 14.99
N VAL A 79 -5.96 -6.13 14.51
CA VAL A 79 -6.19 -4.77 15.02
C VAL A 79 -7.64 -4.33 14.78
N ALA A 80 -8.21 -4.61 13.61
CA ALA A 80 -9.61 -4.29 13.32
C ALA A 80 -10.56 -5.02 14.25
N LYS A 81 -10.31 -6.31 14.50
CA LYS A 81 -11.12 -7.13 15.40
C LYS A 81 -11.04 -6.64 16.84
N THR A 82 -9.82 -6.41 17.35
CA THR A 82 -9.58 -6.06 18.76
C THR A 82 -9.96 -4.61 19.09
N GLU A 83 -9.52 -3.64 18.29
CA GLU A 83 -9.73 -2.22 18.59
C GLU A 83 -11.02 -1.62 18.02
N LEU A 84 -11.49 -2.15 16.88
CA LEU A 84 -12.63 -1.57 16.14
C LEU A 84 -13.87 -2.47 16.14
N GLN A 85 -13.77 -3.68 16.70
CA GLN A 85 -14.84 -4.69 16.67
C GLN A 85 -15.27 -5.03 15.23
N TRP A 86 -14.32 -4.94 14.30
CA TRP A 86 -14.48 -5.28 12.90
C TRP A 86 -13.79 -6.63 12.63
N ASP A 87 -14.52 -7.71 12.85
CA ASP A 87 -14.06 -9.05 12.53
C ASP A 87 -14.31 -9.36 11.04
N ILE A 88 -13.25 -9.66 10.29
CA ILE A 88 -13.32 -10.13 8.89
C ILE A 88 -12.53 -11.43 8.69
N GLU A 89 -12.16 -12.16 9.74
CA GLU A 89 -11.27 -13.32 9.63
C GLU A 89 -11.80 -14.35 8.63
N ALA A 90 -13.08 -14.72 8.76
CA ALA A 90 -13.72 -15.69 7.88
C ALA A 90 -13.77 -15.23 6.41
N GLU A 91 -14.13 -13.96 6.17
CA GLU A 91 -14.17 -13.39 4.83
C GLU A 91 -12.78 -13.24 4.22
N ALA A 92 -11.79 -12.89 5.03
CA ALA A 92 -10.41 -12.74 4.60
C ALA A 92 -9.81 -14.09 4.21
N THR A 93 -10.09 -15.17 4.95
CA THR A 93 -9.69 -16.52 4.58
C THR A 93 -10.38 -17.00 3.29
N ALA A 94 -11.66 -16.70 3.12
CA ALA A 94 -12.42 -17.11 1.95
C ALA A 94 -12.03 -16.34 0.67
N ALA A 95 -11.53 -15.11 0.80
CA ALA A 95 -11.16 -14.22 -0.30
C ALA A 95 -9.70 -13.77 -0.19
N SER A 96 -8.76 -14.72 -0.07
CA SER A 96 -7.33 -14.43 0.12
C SER A 96 -6.66 -13.75 -1.07
N ASP A 97 -7.29 -13.78 -2.25
CA ASP A 97 -6.83 -13.14 -3.49
C ASP A 97 -7.35 -11.70 -3.67
N ARG A 98 -8.14 -11.20 -2.70
CA ARG A 98 -8.75 -9.87 -2.74
C ARG A 98 -8.02 -8.90 -1.80
N PRO A 99 -7.91 -7.61 -2.19
CA PRO A 99 -7.42 -6.57 -1.30
C PRO A 99 -8.20 -6.53 0.00
N ILE A 100 -7.51 -6.33 1.11
CA ILE A 100 -8.13 -6.35 2.44
C ILE A 100 -9.14 -5.22 2.63
N VAL A 101 -8.89 -4.07 2.01
CA VAL A 101 -9.78 -2.91 2.01
C VAL A 101 -11.11 -3.24 1.30
N ASP A 102 -11.07 -3.98 0.20
CA ASP A 102 -12.28 -4.45 -0.50
C ASP A 102 -13.10 -5.40 0.39
N ILE A 103 -12.45 -6.28 1.15
CA ILE A 103 -13.11 -7.21 2.07
C ILE A 103 -13.82 -6.43 3.19
N PHE A 104 -13.14 -5.47 3.82
CA PHE A 104 -13.76 -4.60 4.83
C PHE A 104 -14.93 -3.81 4.26
N THR A 105 -14.75 -3.21 3.08
CA THR A 105 -15.78 -2.41 2.40
C THR A 105 -16.99 -3.27 2.06
N LYS A 106 -16.79 -4.51 1.61
CA LYS A 106 -17.87 -5.44 1.32
C LYS A 106 -18.67 -5.84 2.57
N LYS A 107 -18.00 -6.08 3.70
CA LYS A 107 -18.67 -6.51 4.94
C LYS A 107 -19.38 -5.37 5.66
N TYR A 108 -18.74 -4.20 5.77
CA TYR A 108 -19.20 -3.10 6.61
C TYR A 108 -19.76 -1.91 5.82
N GLY A 109 -19.60 -1.88 4.50
CA GLY A 109 -20.10 -0.80 3.64
C GLY A 109 -19.69 0.58 4.14
N ASN A 110 -20.67 1.45 4.33
CA ASN A 110 -20.46 2.83 4.80
C ASN A 110 -19.94 2.92 6.25
N ALA A 111 -20.04 1.85 7.04
CA ALA A 111 -19.47 1.84 8.39
C ALA A 111 -17.95 1.67 8.37
N PHE A 112 -17.39 1.10 7.31
CA PHE A 112 -15.95 0.97 7.15
C PHE A 112 -15.30 2.33 6.93
N SER A 113 -14.17 2.54 7.60
CA SER A 113 -13.35 3.73 7.40
C SER A 113 -11.88 3.33 7.42
N LYS A 114 -11.24 3.45 6.25
CA LYS A 114 -9.79 3.26 6.08
C LYS A 114 -8.98 4.14 7.05
N TYR A 115 -9.49 5.35 7.34
CA TYR A 115 -8.91 6.25 8.32
C TYR A 115 -8.99 5.74 9.77
N LYS A 116 -10.11 5.14 10.17
CA LYS A 116 -10.24 4.54 11.52
C LYS A 116 -9.31 3.33 11.65
N LEU A 117 -9.23 2.50 10.61
CA LEU A 117 -8.33 1.36 10.55
C LEU A 117 -6.86 1.79 10.67
N SER A 118 -6.43 2.77 9.88
CA SER A 118 -5.05 3.26 9.95
C SER A 118 -4.71 3.90 11.29
N LYS A 119 -5.67 4.61 11.92
CA LYS A 119 -5.50 5.12 13.29
C LYS A 119 -5.41 4.04 14.36
N ALA A 120 -6.15 2.94 14.22
CA ALA A 120 -6.04 1.79 15.11
C ALA A 120 -4.67 1.13 14.94
N PHE A 121 -4.26 0.89 13.70
CA PHE A 121 -2.93 0.34 13.41
C PHE A 121 -1.80 1.21 13.96
N LEU A 122 -1.87 2.54 13.81
CA LEU A 122 -0.88 3.45 14.39
C LEU A 122 -0.85 3.44 15.92
N ARG A 123 -1.97 3.16 16.58
CA ARG A 123 -2.02 3.01 18.05
C ARG A 123 -1.40 1.69 18.45
N TRP A 124 -1.79 0.60 17.81
CA TRP A 124 -1.19 -0.71 17.98
C TRP A 124 0.33 -0.68 17.81
N ALA A 125 0.82 -0.08 16.71
CA ALA A 125 2.24 -0.03 16.38
C ALA A 125 3.11 0.79 17.35
N ARG A 126 2.53 1.54 18.29
CA ARG A 126 3.31 2.27 19.32
C ARG A 126 3.90 1.34 20.37
N ASP A 127 3.21 0.25 20.65
CA ASP A 127 3.53 -0.67 21.74
C ASP A 127 3.94 -2.06 21.22
N HIS A 128 4.08 -2.23 19.91
CA HIS A 128 4.44 -3.48 19.22
C HIS A 128 5.68 -3.28 18.35
N SER A 129 6.41 -4.36 18.07
CA SER A 129 7.62 -4.36 17.25
C SER A 129 7.41 -5.16 15.95
N VAL A 130 8.47 -5.28 15.16
CA VAL A 130 8.49 -6.14 13.97
C VAL A 130 8.26 -7.61 14.33
N ASP A 131 8.59 -8.02 15.56
CA ASP A 131 8.43 -9.42 16.01
C ASP A 131 6.95 -9.80 16.22
N ASP A 132 6.05 -8.81 16.29
CA ASP A 132 4.61 -9.00 16.36
C ASP A 132 3.95 -9.16 14.98
N LEU A 133 4.70 -8.93 13.90
CA LEU A 133 4.27 -9.21 12.52
C LEU A 133 4.46 -10.70 12.21
N SER A 134 3.62 -11.24 11.34
CA SER A 134 3.83 -12.59 10.81
C SER A 134 5.06 -12.64 9.89
N ALA A 135 5.63 -13.85 9.72
CA ALA A 135 6.80 -14.05 8.88
C ALA A 135 6.58 -13.58 7.43
N ASP A 136 5.37 -13.77 6.87
CA ASP A 136 5.02 -13.28 5.53
C ASP A 136 4.98 -11.75 5.47
N GLU A 137 4.41 -11.08 6.48
CA GLU A 137 4.37 -9.62 6.53
C GLU A 137 5.77 -9.02 6.67
N ILE A 138 6.63 -9.63 7.50
CA ILE A 138 8.04 -9.24 7.62
C ILE A 138 8.75 -9.38 6.26
N ALA A 139 8.54 -10.50 5.57
CA ALA A 139 9.13 -10.74 4.25
C ALA A 139 8.64 -9.72 3.21
N ASN A 140 7.33 -9.47 3.16
CA ASN A 140 6.69 -8.49 2.27
C ASN A 140 7.29 -7.09 2.46
N CYS A 141 7.34 -6.61 3.71
CA CYS A 141 7.94 -5.32 4.05
C CYS A 141 9.44 -5.25 3.75
N SER A 142 10.18 -6.33 4.04
CA SER A 142 11.63 -6.38 3.78
C SER A 142 11.95 -6.34 2.29
N ASN A 143 11.16 -7.03 1.46
CA ASN A 143 11.29 -6.99 0.01
C ASN A 143 10.99 -5.59 -0.54
N LEU A 144 9.94 -4.94 -0.03
CA LEU A 144 9.62 -3.56 -0.39
C LEU A 144 10.77 -2.60 -0.04
N ILE A 145 11.28 -2.65 1.20
CA ILE A 145 12.38 -1.78 1.65
C ILE A 145 13.63 -2.03 0.80
N THR A 146 13.93 -3.29 0.47
CA THR A 146 15.06 -3.64 -0.39
C THR A 146 14.91 -3.06 -1.80
N ALA A 147 13.72 -3.15 -2.38
CA ALA A 147 13.43 -2.57 -3.69
C ALA A 147 13.52 -1.03 -3.67
N ILE A 148 12.99 -0.37 -2.62
CA ILE A 148 13.14 1.06 -2.41
C ILE A 148 14.62 1.44 -2.34
N ASN A 149 15.41 0.75 -1.51
CA ASN A 149 16.84 1.03 -1.37
C ASN A 149 17.59 0.84 -2.70
N ASN A 150 17.22 -0.16 -3.50
CA ASN A 150 17.83 -0.36 -4.81
C ASN A 150 17.41 0.70 -5.84
N ALA A 151 16.17 1.18 -5.78
CA ALA A 151 15.70 2.28 -6.64
C ALA A 151 16.34 3.63 -6.28
N LEU A 152 16.78 3.79 -5.03
CA LEU A 152 17.43 4.98 -4.47
C LEU A 152 18.96 4.87 -4.38
N LYS A 153 19.59 3.80 -4.88
CA LYS A 153 21.03 3.75 -5.07
C LYS A 153 21.42 4.58 -6.29
#